data_AF-A0A355TRJ4-F1
#
_entry.id   AF-A0A355TRJ4-F1
#
_cell.length_a   1.000
_cell.length_b   1.000
_cell.length_c   1.000
_cell.angle_alpha   90.00
_cell.angle_beta   90.00
_cell.angle_gamma   90.00
#
_symmetry.space_group_name_H-M   'P 1'
#
loop_
_entity.id
_entity.type
_entity.pdbx_description
1 polymer ?
#
loop_
_entity_poly.entity_id
_entity_poly.type
_entity_poly.pdbx_seq_one_letter_code
_entity_poly.pdbx_strand_id
1 'polypeptide(L)'
;MRKYAGKVNFLWLFLVTAIIAGLFAAPAIAKKKYDYNDKKFDKYRDPNLCGSVVTSRPGRSAIDVPYEPLDSCEVTVQETKQKAVTDSQGVFYFKVKPTQYTLMVQKAG
;
A
#
# COMPACT_ATOMS: atom_id res chain seq x y z
N MET A 1 -5.48 -60.05 -49.68
CA MET A 1 -4.87 -59.70 -48.37
C MET A 1 -3.57 -58.94 -48.59
N ARG A 2 -3.51 -57.63 -48.33
CA ARG A 2 -2.27 -56.92 -47.97
C ARG A 2 -2.65 -55.80 -46.99
N LYS A 3 -2.32 -56.04 -45.71
CA LYS A 3 -2.55 -55.11 -44.59
C LYS A 3 -1.50 -54.00 -44.69
N TYR A 4 -1.92 -52.76 -44.97
CA TYR A 4 -1.06 -51.60 -44.76
C TYR A 4 -1.25 -51.12 -43.32
N ALA A 5 -0.43 -51.67 -42.43
CA ALA A 5 -0.24 -51.12 -41.09
C ALA A 5 0.57 -49.82 -41.22
N GLY A 6 -0.13 -48.68 -41.33
CA GLY A 6 0.49 -47.37 -41.21
C GLY A 6 0.95 -47.17 -39.76
N LYS A 7 2.26 -47.27 -39.51
CA LYS A 7 2.86 -46.93 -38.22
C LYS A 7 2.54 -45.47 -37.91
N VAL A 8 1.57 -45.25 -37.03
CA VAL A 8 1.33 -43.93 -36.44
C VAL A 8 2.51 -43.65 -35.53
N ASN A 9 3.36 -42.68 -35.92
CA ASN A 9 4.52 -42.30 -35.13
C ASN A 9 4.02 -41.74 -33.78
N PHE A 10 4.15 -42.55 -32.74
CA PHE A 10 3.70 -42.25 -31.36
C PHE A 10 4.24 -40.90 -30.85
N LEU A 11 5.43 -40.52 -31.32
CA LEU A 11 6.07 -39.23 -31.06
C LEU A 11 5.24 -38.02 -31.55
N TRP A 12 4.53 -38.15 -32.67
CA TRP A 12 3.67 -37.10 -33.22
C TRP A 12 2.37 -36.95 -32.42
N LEU A 13 1.85 -38.05 -31.88
CA LEU A 13 0.65 -38.04 -31.02
C LEU A 13 0.93 -37.36 -29.67
N PHE A 14 2.13 -37.56 -29.11
CA PHE A 14 2.59 -36.89 -27.89
C PHE A 14 2.81 -35.38 -28.08
N LEU A 15 3.31 -34.97 -29.25
CA LEU A 15 3.59 -33.57 -29.52
C LEU A 15 2.30 -32.76 -29.69
N VAL A 16 1.28 -33.33 -30.33
CA VAL A 16 -0.03 -32.68 -30.48
C VAL A 16 -0.78 -32.60 -29.14
N THR A 17 -0.70 -33.63 -28.30
CA THR A 17 -1.36 -33.61 -26.97
C THR A 17 -0.72 -32.61 -26.01
N ALA A 18 0.61 -32.43 -26.05
CA ALA A 18 1.30 -31.42 -25.24
C ALA A 18 0.92 -29.98 -25.62
N ILE A 19 0.71 -29.68 -26.90
CA ILE A 19 0.30 -28.35 -27.38
C ILE A 19 -1.13 -28.02 -26.92
N ILE A 20 -2.05 -28.99 -26.97
CA ILE A 20 -3.43 -28.79 -26.52
C ILE A 20 -3.47 -28.56 -25.00
N ALA A 21 -2.70 -29.32 -24.22
CA ALA A 21 -2.61 -29.11 -22.76
C ALA A 21 -2.04 -27.73 -22.39
N GLY A 22 -1.08 -27.21 -23.16
CA GLY A 22 -0.50 -25.87 -22.96
C GLY A 22 -1.49 -24.73 -23.23
N LEU A 23 -2.42 -24.90 -24.17
CA LEU A 23 -3.45 -23.90 -24.49
C LEU A 23 -4.53 -23.76 -23.40
N PHE A 24 -4.77 -24.81 -22.61
CA PHE A 24 -5.71 -24.76 -21.48
C PHE A 24 -5.05 -24.42 -20.14
N ALA A 25 -3.72 -24.41 -20.07
CA ALA A 25 -2.94 -24.04 -18.89
C ALA A 25 -2.45 -22.58 -18.96
N ALA A 26 -3.24 -21.66 -19.52
CA ALA A 26 -2.98 -20.25 -19.33
C ALA A 26 -3.08 -19.97 -17.82
N PRO A 27 -2.02 -19.50 -17.13
CA PRO A 27 -2.21 -18.99 -15.79
C PRO A 27 -3.17 -17.82 -15.94
N ALA A 28 -4.35 -17.93 -15.33
CA ALA A 28 -5.19 -16.80 -15.11
C ALA A 28 -4.37 -15.83 -14.24
N ILE A 29 -3.62 -14.93 -14.88
CA ILE A 29 -3.10 -13.73 -14.26
C ILE A 29 -4.36 -12.90 -14.01
N ALA A 30 -5.08 -13.29 -12.96
CA ALA A 30 -6.16 -12.53 -12.41
C ALA A 30 -5.53 -11.19 -12.05
N LYS A 31 -5.81 -10.17 -12.87
CA LYS A 31 -5.54 -8.79 -12.51
C LYS A 31 -6.24 -8.59 -11.19
N LYS A 32 -5.48 -8.60 -10.09
CA LYS A 32 -5.98 -8.33 -8.76
C LYS A 32 -6.58 -6.94 -8.84
N LYS A 33 -7.92 -6.85 -8.91
CA LYS A 33 -8.59 -5.56 -8.78
C LYS A 33 -8.20 -5.08 -7.39
N TYR A 34 -7.52 -3.95 -7.32
CA TYR A 34 -7.25 -3.27 -6.05
C TYR A 34 -8.62 -2.91 -5.49
N ASP A 35 -9.12 -3.73 -4.57
CA ASP A 35 -10.33 -3.43 -3.84
C ASP A 35 -9.99 -2.25 -2.94
N TYR A 36 -10.60 -1.10 -3.21
CA TYR A 36 -10.45 0.13 -2.42
C TYR A 36 -10.88 -0.07 -0.95
N ASN A 37 -11.57 -1.19 -0.65
CA ASN A 37 -11.88 -1.63 0.72
C ASN A 37 -10.81 -2.54 1.35
N ASP A 38 -9.59 -2.63 0.81
CA ASP A 38 -8.48 -3.26 1.54
C ASP A 38 -8.28 -2.51 2.86
N LYS A 39 -8.41 -3.26 3.97
CA LYS A 39 -8.30 -2.77 5.35
C LYS A 39 -7.00 -2.00 5.62
N LYS A 40 -5.99 -2.13 4.75
CA LYS A 40 -4.79 -1.30 4.74
C LYS A 40 -5.06 0.21 4.69
N PHE A 41 -6.18 0.64 4.12
CA PHE A 41 -6.53 2.06 4.01
C PHE A 41 -7.55 2.53 5.06
N ASP A 42 -8.07 1.65 5.92
CA ASP A 42 -9.07 2.00 6.94
C ASP A 42 -8.56 3.09 7.90
N LYS A 43 -7.23 3.15 8.15
CA LYS A 43 -6.60 4.22 8.96
C LYS A 43 -6.80 5.62 8.36
N TYR A 44 -6.97 5.73 7.04
CA TYR A 44 -7.15 6.98 6.32
C TYR A 44 -8.62 7.29 6.02
N ARG A 45 -9.55 6.38 6.36
CA ARG A 45 -10.92 6.42 5.86
C ARG A 45 -11.80 7.45 6.59
N ASP A 46 -11.53 7.74 7.88
CA ASP A 46 -12.28 8.76 8.64
C ASP A 46 -11.47 9.54 9.73
N PRO A 47 -10.18 9.86 9.57
CA PRO A 47 -9.53 10.75 10.53
C PRO A 47 -10.09 12.16 10.36
N ASN A 48 -10.64 12.72 11.43
CA ASN A 48 -11.18 14.09 11.45
C ASN A 48 -10.21 15.10 12.06
N LEU A 49 -9.06 14.62 12.55
CA LEU A 49 -7.94 15.46 12.96
C LEU A 49 -6.67 14.90 12.32
N CYS A 50 -6.12 15.64 11.36
CA CYS A 50 -4.89 15.30 10.68
C CYS A 50 -3.97 16.53 10.61
N GLY A 51 -2.69 16.27 10.47
CA GLY A 51 -1.69 17.32 10.35
C GLY A 51 -0.34 16.78 9.93
N SER A 52 0.58 17.69 9.62
CA SER A 52 1.95 17.38 9.25
C SER A 52 2.91 18.03 10.22
N VAL A 53 3.91 17.29 10.66
CA VAL A 53 5.04 17.78 11.45
C VAL A 53 6.23 17.94 10.52
N VAL A 54 6.82 19.13 10.54
CA VAL A 54 7.96 19.49 9.69
C VAL A 54 9.03 20.19 10.50
N THR A 55 10.24 20.26 9.96
CA THR A 55 11.36 21.02 10.53
C THR A 55 10.97 22.48 10.70
N SER A 56 11.38 23.09 11.81
CA SER A 56 11.33 24.54 11.98
C SER A 56 12.70 25.14 11.68
N ARG A 57 12.72 26.25 10.94
CA ARG A 57 13.94 27.04 10.71
C ARG A 57 13.68 28.48 11.13
N PRO A 58 14.19 28.92 12.29
CA PRO A 58 14.03 30.31 12.70
C PRO A 58 14.76 31.23 11.70
N GLY A 59 14.06 32.25 11.21
CA GLY A 59 14.65 33.29 10.35
C GLY A 59 14.74 32.98 8.85
N ARG A 60 14.21 31.85 8.36
CA ARG A 60 14.04 31.59 6.91
C ARG A 60 12.61 31.20 6.58
N SER A 61 12.07 31.81 5.53
CA SER A 61 10.74 31.48 5.01
C SER A 61 10.78 30.13 4.28
N ALA A 62 9.66 29.40 4.32
CA ALA A 62 9.46 28.17 3.55
C ALA A 62 9.61 28.37 2.02
N ILE A 63 9.56 29.62 1.57
CA ILE A 63 9.71 30.02 0.17
C ILE A 63 11.13 29.75 -0.33
N ASP A 64 12.15 29.97 0.51
CA ASP A 64 13.55 29.86 0.10
C ASP A 64 14.07 28.43 0.25
N VAL A 65 13.58 27.73 1.28
CA VAL A 65 13.89 26.31 1.48
C VAL A 65 12.65 25.61 2.04
N PRO A 66 12.13 24.57 1.36
CA PRO A 66 10.98 23.84 1.85
C PRO A 66 11.28 23.18 3.20
N TYR A 67 10.30 23.15 4.10
CA TYR A 67 10.44 22.41 5.35
C TYR A 67 10.48 20.91 5.07
N GLU A 68 11.44 20.24 5.69
CA GLU A 68 11.56 18.78 5.62
C GLU A 68 10.55 18.14 6.59
N PRO A 69 9.78 17.12 6.15
CA PRO A 69 8.87 16.39 7.04
C PRO A 69 9.63 15.62 8.11
N LEU A 70 9.07 15.57 9.32
CA LEU A 70 9.67 14.85 10.44
C LEU A 70 8.91 13.55 10.73
N ASP A 71 9.58 12.45 10.40
CA ASP A 71 9.10 11.11 10.73
C ASP A 71 9.20 10.81 12.23
N SER A 72 8.56 9.73 12.67
CA SER A 72 8.71 9.15 14.02
C SER A 72 8.57 10.16 15.17
N CYS A 73 7.74 11.19 15.01
CA CYS A 73 7.35 12.11 16.07
C CYS A 73 6.16 11.50 16.81
N GLU A 74 6.23 11.43 18.12
CA GLU A 74 5.08 11.09 18.97
C GLU A 74 4.17 12.32 19.10
N VAL A 75 2.95 12.18 18.60
CA VAL A 75 1.88 13.17 18.74
C VAL A 75 0.88 12.65 19.76
N THR A 76 0.59 13.45 20.78
CA THR A 76 -0.38 13.13 21.82
C THR A 76 -1.50 14.16 21.84
N VAL A 77 -2.75 13.72 21.77
CA VAL A 77 -3.93 14.55 22.05
C VAL A 77 -4.10 14.61 23.56
N GLN A 78 -3.86 15.75 24.19
CA GLN A 78 -3.75 15.85 25.65
C GLN A 78 -5.05 15.45 26.37
N GLU A 79 -6.20 15.83 25.83
CA GLU A 79 -7.51 15.64 26.45
C GLU A 79 -7.96 14.18 26.45
N THR A 80 -7.58 13.42 25.42
CA THR A 80 -7.96 12.01 25.26
C THR A 80 -6.81 11.04 25.56
N LYS A 81 -5.59 11.58 25.71
CA LYS A 81 -4.33 10.83 25.82
C LYS A 81 -4.07 9.87 24.65
N GLN A 82 -4.78 10.03 23.53
CA GLN A 82 -4.52 9.27 22.31
C GLN A 82 -3.14 9.65 21.76
N LYS A 83 -2.42 8.64 21.29
CA LYS A 83 -1.07 8.78 20.74
C LYS A 83 -1.04 8.30 19.30
N ALA A 84 -0.29 9.01 18.47
CA ALA A 84 0.04 8.61 17.12
C ALA A 84 1.53 8.89 16.87
N VAL A 85 2.11 8.17 15.93
CA VAL A 85 3.48 8.41 15.48
C VAL A 85 3.40 8.90 14.03
N THR A 86 4.13 9.97 13.71
CA THR A 86 4.19 10.48 12.34
C THR A 86 4.89 9.47 11.41
N ASP A 87 4.39 9.35 10.19
CA ASP A 87 4.98 8.49 9.16
C ASP A 87 6.17 9.16 8.44
N SER A 88 6.71 8.50 7.41
CA SER A 88 7.83 9.02 6.60
C SER A 88 7.54 10.34 5.88
N GLN A 89 6.27 10.77 5.82
CA GLN A 89 5.86 12.05 5.24
C GLN A 89 5.58 13.10 6.34
N GLY A 90 5.86 12.77 7.60
CA GLY A 90 5.61 13.63 8.75
C GLY A 90 4.13 13.71 9.15
N VAL A 91 3.28 12.83 8.63
CA VAL A 91 1.82 12.95 8.78
C VAL A 91 1.31 12.14 9.97
N PHE A 92 0.37 12.70 10.72
CA PHE A 92 -0.38 12.02 11.76
C PHE A 92 -1.89 12.10 11.52
N TYR A 93 -2.60 11.14 12.11
CA TYR A 93 -4.06 11.01 11.97
C TYR A 93 -4.67 10.55 13.30
N PHE A 94 -5.77 11.21 13.70
CA PHE A 94 -6.61 10.82 14.82
C PHE A 94 -8.09 10.77 14.40
N LYS A 95 -8.84 9.91 15.09
CA LYS A 95 -10.31 9.88 15.03
C LYS A 95 -10.85 10.28 16.41
N VAL A 96 -11.29 11.52 16.52
CA VAL A 96 -11.70 12.16 17.77
C VAL A 96 -13.09 12.79 17.61
N LYS A 97 -13.69 13.36 18.67
CA LYS A 97 -14.96 14.08 18.54
C LYS A 97 -14.68 15.52 18.07
N PRO A 98 -15.55 16.19 17.31
CA PRO A 98 -15.33 17.60 16.97
C PRO A 98 -15.31 18.49 18.23
N THR A 99 -14.14 19.05 18.56
CA THR A 99 -13.92 20.01 19.66
C THR A 99 -12.51 20.61 19.51
N GLN A 100 -12.14 21.55 20.37
CA GLN A 100 -10.77 22.02 20.51
C GLN A 100 -9.90 20.97 21.21
N TYR A 101 -8.68 20.80 20.72
CA TYR A 101 -7.69 19.87 21.25
C TYR A 101 -6.33 20.53 21.36
N THR A 102 -5.57 20.12 22.37
CA THR A 102 -4.16 20.47 22.54
C THR A 102 -3.31 19.30 22.08
N LEU A 103 -2.43 19.54 21.12
CA LEU A 103 -1.49 18.53 20.62
C LEU A 103 -0.12 18.75 21.23
N MET A 104 0.42 17.71 21.87
CA MET A 104 1.81 17.66 22.28
C MET A 104 2.59 16.82 21.26
N VAL A 105 3.60 17.42 20.65
CA VAL A 105 4.47 16.74 19.67
C VAL A 105 5.86 16.62 20.28
N GLN A 106 6.41 15.41 20.28
CA GLN A 106 7.75 15.11 20.77
C GLN A 106 8.49 14.26 19.74
N LYS A 107 9.76 14.58 19.49
CA LYS A 107 10.67 13.78 18.68
C LYS A 107 11.80 13.34 19.60
N ALA A 108 12.17 12.07 19.54
CA ALA A 108 13.34 11.58 20.27
C ALA A 108 14.61 12.10 19.58
N GLY A 109 15.42 12.87 20.32
CA GLY A 109 16.65 13.50 19.84
C GLY A 109 16.73 14.96 20.26
#